data_AF-A0A4D4MGG9-F1
#
_entry.id   AF-A0A4D4MGG9-F1
#
_cell.length_a   1.000
_cell.length_b   1.000
_cell.length_c   1.000
_cell.angle_alpha   90.00
_cell.angle_beta   90.00
_cell.angle_gamma   90.00
#
_symmetry.space_group_name_H-M   'P 1'
#
loop_
_entity.id
_entity.type
_entity.pdbx_description
1 polymer ?
#
loop_
_entity_poly.entity_id
_entity_poly.type
_entity_poly.pdbx_seq_one_letter_code
_entity_poly.pdbx_strand_id
1 'polypeptide(L)'
;MINQQGSPRRDFVLADGLSLADVQHVHREALRVLRSAIDAAHLDAYSDEAWPPAVLNSYECALSLAREAIASGARSQRDDLGMGIDIDVRDDKQFGVLADLAPYTINAEGWQGDCLIFSANDTGTSLSIAVTQEQEAALLSRLDARGVSSTALVPLQPQRRRWAALMARMRGARRSAR
;
A
#
# COMPACT_ATOMS: atom_id res chain seq x y z
N MET A 1 -20.43 2.32 -23.27
CA MET A 1 -19.82 3.50 -22.65
C MET A 1 -18.36 3.17 -22.36
N ILE A 2 -17.43 3.84 -23.04
CA ILE A 2 -15.98 3.69 -22.86
C ILE A 2 -15.55 4.84 -21.95
N ASN A 3 -15.16 4.55 -20.70
CA ASN A 3 -14.53 5.55 -19.85
C ASN A 3 -13.11 5.79 -20.39
N GLN A 4 -12.95 6.92 -21.07
CA GLN A 4 -11.64 7.49 -21.39
C GLN A 4 -11.13 8.32 -20.20
N GLN A 5 -9.81 8.44 -20.12
CA GLN A 5 -9.01 9.31 -19.24
C GLN A 5 -8.50 8.69 -17.92
N GLY A 6 -7.72 7.62 -18.05
CA GLY A 6 -6.56 7.41 -17.18
C GLY A 6 -5.35 7.18 -18.06
N SER A 7 -4.23 7.86 -17.80
CA SER A 7 -2.96 7.55 -18.48
C SER A 7 -2.67 6.05 -18.33
N PRO A 8 -2.16 5.37 -19.37
CA PRO A 8 -1.88 3.94 -19.30
C PRO A 8 -0.96 3.64 -18.12
N ARG A 9 -1.39 2.72 -17.25
CA ARG A 9 -0.64 2.31 -16.06
C ARG A 9 0.25 1.10 -16.34
N ARG A 10 1.45 1.13 -15.78
CA ARG A 10 2.42 0.03 -15.77
C ARG A 10 2.50 -0.53 -14.36
N ASP A 11 2.52 -1.86 -14.27
CA ASP A 11 2.61 -2.55 -12.99
C ASP A 11 4.07 -2.89 -12.71
N PHE A 12 4.51 -2.66 -11.49
CA PHE A 12 5.84 -3.00 -11.02
C PHE A 12 5.74 -3.79 -9.73
N VAL A 13 6.72 -4.68 -9.53
CA VAL A 13 6.95 -5.37 -8.26
C VAL A 13 8.38 -5.14 -7.80
N LEU A 14 8.65 -5.40 -6.53
CA LEU A 14 10.03 -5.40 -6.02
C LEU A 14 10.89 -6.45 -6.73
N ALA A 15 12.14 -6.11 -6.95
CA ALA A 15 13.16 -7.07 -7.34
C ALA A 15 13.54 -7.96 -6.14
N ASP A 16 13.94 -9.19 -6.43
CA ASP A 16 14.47 -10.11 -5.42
C ASP A 16 15.84 -9.63 -4.90
N GLY A 17 16.16 -9.97 -3.65
CA GLY A 17 17.49 -9.75 -3.06
C GLY A 17 17.80 -8.31 -2.65
N LEU A 18 16.79 -7.43 -2.59
CA LEU A 18 16.94 -6.08 -2.06
C LEU A 18 17.27 -6.09 -0.56
N SER A 19 18.03 -5.08 -0.13
CA SER A 19 18.23 -4.87 1.30
C SER A 19 16.93 -4.42 1.96
N LEU A 20 16.78 -4.69 3.26
CA LEU A 20 15.60 -4.25 4.01
C LEU A 20 15.44 -2.71 3.98
N ALA A 21 16.54 -1.96 3.97
CA ALA A 21 16.52 -0.51 3.86
C ALA A 21 15.97 -0.06 2.49
N ASP A 22 16.38 -0.70 1.40
CA ASP A 22 15.88 -0.39 0.06
C ASP A 22 14.39 -0.71 -0.06
N VAL A 23 13.94 -1.86 0.45
CA VAL A 23 12.52 -2.25 0.48
C VAL A 23 11.68 -1.18 1.17
N GLN A 24 12.13 -0.71 2.34
CA GLN A 24 11.45 0.35 3.09
C GLN A 24 11.41 1.68 2.31
N HIS A 25 12.52 2.05 1.66
CA HIS A 25 12.57 3.25 0.82
C HIS A 25 11.60 3.15 -0.37
N VAL A 26 11.56 2.00 -1.06
CA VAL A 26 10.66 1.79 -2.19
C VAL A 26 9.20 1.89 -1.78
N HIS A 27 8.79 1.25 -0.68
CA HIS A 27 7.42 1.37 -0.16
C HIS A 27 7.02 2.82 0.13
N ARG A 28 7.87 3.53 0.87
CA ARG A 28 7.59 4.92 1.29
C ARG A 28 7.52 5.86 0.10
N GLU A 29 8.46 5.77 -0.84
CA GLU A 29 8.45 6.64 -2.02
C GLU A 29 7.32 6.28 -3.00
N ALA A 30 6.97 5.00 -3.14
CA ALA A 30 5.82 4.58 -3.92
C ALA A 30 4.52 5.17 -3.37
N LEU A 31 4.28 5.06 -2.06
CA LEU A 31 3.12 5.68 -1.41
C LEU A 31 3.11 7.20 -1.61
N ARG A 32 4.25 7.88 -1.49
CA ARG A 32 4.34 9.34 -1.69
C ARG A 32 3.95 9.77 -3.10
N VAL A 33 4.39 9.01 -4.12
CA VAL A 33 4.06 9.27 -5.52
C VAL A 33 2.59 8.94 -5.82
N LEU A 34 2.06 7.89 -5.20
CA LEU A 34 0.69 7.44 -5.43
C LEU A 34 -0.34 8.21 -4.61
N ARG A 35 0.06 8.94 -3.56
CA ARG A 35 -0.83 9.59 -2.58
C ARG A 35 -2.00 10.34 -3.21
N SER A 36 -1.75 11.16 -4.23
CA SER A 36 -2.81 11.96 -4.87
C SER A 36 -3.78 11.15 -5.73
N ALA A 37 -3.44 9.91 -6.06
CA ALA A 37 -4.27 9.00 -6.84
C ALA A 37 -5.02 7.98 -5.97
N ILE A 38 -4.72 7.89 -4.68
CA ILE A 38 -5.39 6.98 -3.75
C ILE A 38 -6.67 7.63 -3.23
N ASP A 39 -7.80 6.99 -3.50
CA ASP A 39 -9.12 7.36 -3.00
C ASP A 39 -9.42 6.68 -1.65
N ALA A 40 -8.93 5.46 -1.46
CA ALA A 40 -9.10 4.69 -0.23
C ALA A 40 -7.82 3.88 0.07
N ALA A 41 -7.42 3.84 1.34
CA ALA A 41 -6.30 3.02 1.78
C ALA A 41 -6.66 2.27 3.06
N HIS A 42 -6.08 1.09 3.21
CA HIS A 42 -6.20 0.31 4.43
C HIS A 42 -4.92 -0.42 4.76
N LEU A 43 -4.72 -0.71 6.04
CA LEU A 43 -3.62 -1.52 6.51
C LEU A 43 -4.05 -2.47 7.62
N ASP A 44 -3.35 -3.59 7.71
CA ASP A 44 -3.43 -4.49 8.85
C ASP A 44 -2.30 -4.14 9.82
N ALA A 45 -2.60 -3.89 11.09
CA ALA A 45 -1.63 -3.75 12.17
C ALA A 45 -1.11 -5.13 12.65
N TYR A 46 -0.79 -5.99 11.69
CA TYR A 46 -0.19 -7.31 11.88
C TYR A 46 1.11 -7.42 11.08
N SER A 47 2.11 -8.08 11.66
CA SER A 47 3.40 -8.38 11.03
C SER A 47 3.79 -9.81 11.43
N ASP A 48 4.50 -10.53 10.57
CA ASP A 48 5.09 -11.83 10.94
C ASP A 48 6.33 -11.65 11.83
N GLU A 49 6.91 -10.45 11.83
CA GLU A 49 8.08 -10.05 12.60
C GLU A 49 7.70 -9.08 13.72
N ALA A 50 8.61 -8.89 14.68
CA ALA A 50 8.40 -7.86 15.70
C ALA A 50 8.47 -6.45 15.06
N TRP A 51 7.52 -5.58 15.43
CA TRP A 51 7.54 -4.18 14.98
C TRP A 51 8.84 -3.48 15.40
N PRO A 52 9.57 -2.84 14.47
CA PRO A 52 10.76 -2.08 14.81
C PRO A 52 10.42 -0.93 15.78
N PRO A 53 11.32 -0.60 16.74
CA PRO A 53 11.09 0.50 17.69
C PRO A 53 10.73 1.83 17.02
N ALA A 54 11.31 2.07 15.84
CA ALA A 54 11.10 3.29 15.07
C ALA A 54 9.64 3.49 14.58
N VAL A 55 8.83 2.42 14.50
CA VAL A 55 7.45 2.49 13.99
C VAL A 55 6.38 2.19 15.04
N LEU A 56 6.77 1.96 16.30
CA LEU A 56 5.84 1.64 17.38
C LEU A 56 4.79 2.74 17.60
N ASN A 57 5.18 4.01 17.52
CA ASN A 57 4.23 5.13 17.61
C ASN A 57 3.18 5.08 16.48
N SER A 58 3.60 4.72 15.27
CA SER A 58 2.71 4.59 14.12
C SER A 58 1.78 3.38 14.27
N TYR A 59 2.28 2.27 14.82
CA TYR A 59 1.48 1.10 15.18
C TYR A 59 0.40 1.44 16.22
N GLU A 60 0.76 2.11 17.30
CA GLU A 60 -0.19 2.55 18.34
C GLU A 60 -1.22 3.55 17.80
N CYS A 61 -0.80 4.42 16.90
CA CYS A 61 -1.69 5.35 16.20
C CYS A 61 -2.69 4.59 15.32
N ALA A 62 -2.26 3.58 14.55
CA ALA A 62 -3.16 2.74 13.76
C ALA A 62 -4.25 2.07 14.63
N LEU A 63 -3.85 1.47 15.76
CA LEU A 63 -4.82 0.88 16.68
C LEU A 63 -5.78 1.92 17.28
N SER A 64 -5.30 3.14 17.51
CA SER A 64 -6.14 4.23 18.01
C SER A 64 -7.18 4.66 16.97
N LEU A 65 -6.79 4.77 15.69
CA LEU A 65 -7.73 5.03 14.58
C LEU A 65 -8.83 3.95 14.51
N ALA A 66 -8.47 2.68 14.67
CA ALA A 66 -9.46 1.60 14.70
C ALA A 66 -10.45 1.73 15.88
N ARG A 67 -9.97 2.13 17.07
CA ARG A 67 -10.84 2.39 18.24
C ARG A 67 -11.75 3.59 18.02
N GLU A 68 -11.25 4.66 17.42
CA GLU A 68 -12.02 5.85 17.09
C GLU A 68 -13.11 5.55 16.06
N ALA A 69 -12.81 4.74 15.03
CA ALA A 69 -13.78 4.27 14.06
C ALA A 69 -14.89 3.43 14.70
N ILE A 70 -14.55 2.60 15.70
CA ILE A 70 -15.54 1.86 16.49
C ILE A 70 -16.40 2.83 17.31
N ALA A 71 -15.79 3.81 17.97
CA ALA A 71 -16.50 4.77 18.81
C ALA A 71 -17.45 5.67 18.01
N SER A 72 -17.08 6.03 16.77
CA SER A 72 -17.91 6.82 15.86
C SER A 72 -18.98 6.00 15.13
N GLY A 73 -18.93 4.66 15.24
CA GLY A 73 -19.84 3.75 14.54
C GLY A 73 -19.49 3.50 13.06
N ALA A 74 -18.36 4.04 12.58
CA ALA A 74 -17.83 3.76 11.25
C ALA A 74 -17.33 2.30 11.10
N ARG A 75 -17.02 1.65 12.23
CA ARG A 75 -16.53 0.27 12.32
C ARG A 75 -17.30 -0.52 13.36
N SER A 76 -17.51 -1.82 13.15
CA SER A 76 -18.20 -2.68 14.12
C SER A 76 -17.27 -3.05 15.28
N GLN A 77 -17.82 -3.09 16.51
CA GLN A 77 -17.11 -3.60 17.68
C GLN A 77 -16.68 -5.08 17.56
N ARG A 78 -17.31 -5.83 16.64
CA ARG A 78 -16.97 -7.24 16.38
C ARG A 78 -15.81 -7.41 15.40
N ASP A 79 -15.39 -6.33 14.74
CA ASP A 79 -14.28 -6.38 13.81
C ASP A 79 -12.97 -6.47 14.59
N ASP A 80 -12.03 -7.26 14.08
CA ASP A 80 -10.69 -7.38 14.65
C ASP A 80 -10.00 -6.02 14.69
N LEU A 81 -9.48 -5.58 15.84
CA LEU A 81 -8.94 -4.22 15.99
C LEU A 81 -7.74 -3.95 15.07
N GLY A 82 -6.97 -4.98 14.73
CA GLY A 82 -5.76 -4.87 13.94
C GLY A 82 -5.97 -5.10 12.44
N MET A 83 -7.13 -5.51 11.95
CA MET A 83 -7.30 -5.83 10.51
C MET A 83 -8.03 -4.75 9.74
N GLY A 84 -7.58 -4.40 8.54
CA GLY A 84 -8.30 -3.51 7.61
C GLY A 84 -8.65 -2.16 8.25
N ILE A 85 -7.66 -1.51 8.83
CA ILE A 85 -7.78 -0.18 9.42
C ILE A 85 -7.79 0.82 8.26
N ASP A 86 -8.87 1.59 8.14
CA ASP A 86 -8.99 2.62 7.10
C ASP A 86 -8.05 3.78 7.39
N ILE A 87 -7.39 4.28 6.34
CA ILE A 87 -6.47 5.40 6.39
C ILE A 87 -6.94 6.51 5.46
N ASP A 88 -7.16 7.70 6.01
CA ASP A 88 -7.32 8.90 5.21
C ASP A 88 -5.95 9.38 4.72
N VAL A 89 -5.64 9.08 3.46
CA VAL A 89 -4.38 9.51 2.82
C VAL A 89 -4.27 11.02 2.65
N ARG A 90 -5.35 11.79 2.81
CA ARG A 90 -5.32 13.27 2.76
C ARG A 90 -4.88 13.87 4.08
N ASP A 91 -5.07 13.16 5.18
CA ASP A 91 -4.49 13.52 6.48
C ASP A 91 -3.01 13.14 6.51
N ASP A 92 -2.12 14.11 6.75
CA ASP A 92 -0.68 13.90 6.76
C ASP A 92 -0.22 12.92 7.85
N LYS A 93 -0.90 12.87 9.00
CA LYS A 93 -0.55 11.98 10.11
C LYS A 93 -0.97 10.55 9.78
N GLN A 94 -2.20 10.35 9.31
CA GLN A 94 -2.66 9.01 8.93
C GLN A 94 -1.90 8.47 7.72
N PHE A 95 -1.58 9.33 6.74
CA PHE A 95 -0.69 8.95 5.64
C PHE A 95 0.71 8.55 6.14
N GLY A 96 1.24 9.26 7.15
CA GLY A 96 2.48 8.89 7.84
C GLY A 96 2.43 7.49 8.43
N VAL A 97 1.32 7.14 9.10
CA VAL A 97 1.10 5.79 9.66
C VAL A 97 1.16 4.72 8.57
N LEU A 98 0.47 4.93 7.44
CA LEU A 98 0.52 4.00 6.31
C LEU A 98 1.94 3.86 5.75
N ALA A 99 2.65 4.99 5.54
CA ALA A 99 4.01 4.97 5.01
C ALA A 99 5.03 4.30 5.95
N ASP A 100 4.82 4.40 7.26
CA ASP A 100 5.69 3.78 8.25
C ASP A 100 5.45 2.27 8.38
N LEU A 101 4.20 1.83 8.34
CA LEU A 101 3.83 0.44 8.61
C LEU A 101 3.79 -0.45 7.36
N ALA A 102 3.53 0.12 6.17
CA ALA A 102 3.46 -0.64 4.92
C ALA A 102 4.66 -1.58 4.66
N PRO A 103 5.93 -1.21 4.97
CA PRO A 103 7.08 -2.10 4.77
C PRO A 103 7.17 -3.29 5.72
N TYR A 104 6.31 -3.39 6.73
CA TYR A 104 6.41 -4.41 7.78
C TYR A 104 5.08 -5.15 8.01
N THR A 105 3.98 -4.62 7.49
CA THR A 105 2.67 -5.26 7.62
C THR A 105 2.53 -6.48 6.71
N ILE A 106 1.72 -7.45 7.14
CA ILE A 106 1.27 -8.54 6.29
C ILE A 106 0.33 -8.07 5.16
N ASN A 107 -0.27 -6.88 5.29
CA ASN A 107 -1.17 -6.33 4.29
C ASN A 107 -1.37 -4.80 4.42
N ALA A 108 -1.07 -4.07 3.35
CA ALA A 108 -1.50 -2.69 3.15
C ALA A 108 -1.89 -2.48 1.69
N GLU A 109 -2.96 -1.73 1.44
CA GLU A 109 -3.47 -1.49 0.10
C GLU A 109 -3.85 -0.01 -0.10
N GLY A 110 -3.73 0.44 -1.35
CA GLY A 110 -4.19 1.74 -1.81
C GLY A 110 -4.96 1.60 -3.12
N TRP A 111 -6.15 2.17 -3.18
CA TRP A 111 -7.13 2.00 -4.24
C TRP A 111 -7.45 3.33 -4.93
N GLN A 112 -7.62 3.30 -6.25
CA GLN A 112 -8.20 4.37 -7.05
C GLN A 112 -9.51 3.86 -7.67
N GLY A 113 -10.66 4.34 -7.20
CA GLY A 113 -11.95 3.68 -7.43
C GLY A 113 -11.84 2.17 -7.12
N ASP A 114 -12.18 1.33 -8.09
CA ASP A 114 -12.10 -0.14 -7.95
C ASP A 114 -10.72 -0.73 -8.34
N CYS A 115 -9.70 0.10 -8.56
CA CYS A 115 -8.38 -0.31 -9.01
C CYS A 115 -7.37 -0.31 -7.86
N LEU A 116 -6.83 -1.48 -7.53
CA LEU A 116 -5.71 -1.61 -6.59
C LEU A 116 -4.43 -1.07 -7.26
N ILE A 117 -3.91 0.04 -6.74
CA ILE A 117 -2.72 0.73 -7.29
C ILE A 117 -1.49 0.63 -6.39
N PHE A 118 -1.68 0.22 -5.13
CA PHE A 118 -0.62 -0.09 -4.18
C PHE A 118 -1.03 -1.32 -3.38
N SER A 119 -0.15 -2.31 -3.26
CA SER A 119 -0.35 -3.50 -2.42
C SER A 119 0.97 -3.94 -1.85
N ALA A 120 1.12 -3.86 -0.54
CA ALA A 120 2.21 -4.42 0.23
C ALA A 120 1.68 -5.62 1.02
N ASN A 121 2.40 -6.74 0.99
CA ASN A 121 2.04 -7.95 1.69
C ASN A 121 3.27 -8.78 2.07
N ASP A 122 3.04 -9.88 2.80
CA ASP A 122 4.10 -10.82 3.22
C ASP A 122 5.20 -10.12 4.03
N THR A 123 4.77 -9.40 5.08
CA THR A 123 5.64 -8.57 5.93
C THR A 123 6.46 -7.56 5.11
N GLY A 124 5.79 -6.93 4.14
CA GLY A 124 6.35 -5.92 3.23
C GLY A 124 7.48 -6.39 2.31
N THR A 125 7.76 -7.70 2.24
CA THR A 125 8.74 -8.25 1.28
C THR A 125 8.17 -8.35 -0.13
N SER A 126 6.84 -8.31 -0.24
CA SER A 126 6.11 -8.27 -1.50
C SER A 126 5.44 -6.90 -1.65
N LEU A 127 5.69 -6.25 -2.79
CA LEU A 127 5.05 -5.00 -3.18
C LEU A 127 4.63 -5.09 -4.64
N SER A 128 3.43 -4.62 -4.93
CA SER A 128 2.90 -4.40 -6.27
C SER A 128 2.35 -2.99 -6.37
N ILE A 129 2.76 -2.24 -7.40
CA ILE A 129 2.28 -0.89 -7.67
C ILE A 129 1.84 -0.74 -9.12
N ALA A 130 0.82 0.06 -9.36
CA ALA A 130 0.38 0.45 -10.70
C ALA A 130 0.55 1.96 -10.87
N VAL A 131 1.52 2.39 -11.69
CA VAL A 131 1.91 3.80 -11.85
C VAL A 131 1.67 4.29 -13.27
N THR A 132 1.34 5.56 -13.45
CA THR A 132 1.42 6.24 -14.75
C THR A 132 2.89 6.49 -15.12
N GLN A 133 3.16 6.92 -16.36
CA GLN A 133 4.52 7.26 -16.78
C GLN A 133 5.13 8.41 -15.96
N GLU A 134 4.32 9.41 -15.62
CA GLU A 134 4.76 10.55 -14.79
C GLU A 134 5.07 10.10 -13.36
N GLN A 135 4.24 9.22 -12.81
CA GLN A 135 4.45 8.62 -11.50
C GLN A 135 5.71 7.73 -11.49
N GLU A 136 5.94 6.93 -12.52
CA GLU A 136 7.15 6.12 -12.68
C GLU A 136 8.40 7.01 -12.68
N ALA A 137 8.42 8.07 -13.50
CA ALA A 137 9.54 9.00 -13.54
C ALA A 137 9.80 9.69 -12.19
N ALA A 138 8.74 10.12 -11.50
CA ALA A 138 8.85 10.73 -10.17
C ALA A 138 9.35 9.73 -9.12
N LEU A 139 8.92 8.47 -9.19
CA LEU A 139 9.37 7.41 -8.29
C LEU A 139 10.85 7.11 -8.50
N LEU A 140 11.28 6.89 -9.75
CA LEU A 140 12.69 6.62 -10.05
C LEU A 140 13.60 7.77 -9.62
N SER A 141 13.19 9.02 -9.84
CA SER A 141 13.95 10.19 -9.38
C SER A 141 14.08 10.25 -7.85
N ARG A 142 13.02 9.89 -7.11
CA ARG A 142 13.04 9.83 -5.64
C ARG A 142 13.92 8.71 -5.10
N LEU A 143 13.90 7.55 -5.76
CA LEU A 143 14.76 6.41 -5.41
C LEU A 143 16.23 6.71 -5.64
N ASP A 144 16.56 7.33 -6.78
CA ASP A 144 17.92 7.77 -7.10
C ASP A 144 18.46 8.76 -6.04
N ALA A 145 17.64 9.72 -5.62
CA ALA A 145 17.98 10.65 -4.54
C ALA A 145 18.23 9.98 -3.17
N ARG A 146 17.80 8.72 -3.01
CA ARG A 146 18.03 7.88 -1.83
C ARG A 146 19.16 6.86 -2.03
N GLY A 147 19.79 6.84 -3.20
CA GLY A 147 20.81 5.85 -3.56
C GLY A 147 20.24 4.46 -3.85
N VAL A 148 18.91 4.34 -4.03
CA VAL A 148 18.25 3.07 -4.35
C VAL A 148 18.30 2.86 -5.86
N SER A 149 18.83 1.71 -6.30
CA SER A 149 18.93 1.37 -7.71
C SER A 149 17.57 1.38 -8.41
N SER A 150 17.51 1.91 -9.62
CA SER A 150 16.31 1.85 -10.48
C SER A 150 15.89 0.41 -10.81
N THR A 151 16.79 -0.56 -10.67
CA THR A 151 16.50 -1.99 -10.82
C THR A 151 15.75 -2.59 -9.63
N ALA A 152 15.50 -1.82 -8.57
CA ALA A 152 14.72 -2.26 -7.42
C ALA A 152 13.23 -2.52 -7.75
N LEU A 153 12.75 -1.98 -8.87
CA LEU A 153 11.42 -2.22 -9.40
C LEU A 153 11.49 -2.93 -10.74
N VAL A 154 10.84 -4.07 -10.86
CA VAL A 154 10.77 -4.84 -12.10
C VAL A 154 9.35 -4.79 -12.67
N PRO A 155 9.16 -4.53 -13.98
CA PRO A 155 7.85 -4.54 -14.59
C PRO A 155 7.18 -5.90 -14.45
N LEU A 156 5.92 -5.93 -14.01
CA LEU A 156 5.14 -7.15 -13.96
C LEU A 156 4.73 -7.55 -15.38
N GLN A 157 5.24 -8.69 -15.86
CA GLN A 157 4.93 -9.16 -17.19
C GLN A 157 3.41 -9.45 -17.37
N PRO A 158 2.85 -9.26 -18.58
CA PRO A 158 1.41 -9.35 -18.84
C PRO A 158 0.73 -10.65 -18.37
N GLN A 159 1.44 -11.78 -18.38
CA GLN A 159 0.89 -13.06 -17.92
C GLN A 159 0.68 -13.13 -16.39
N ARG A 160 1.48 -12.39 -15.60
CA ARG A 160 1.34 -12.30 -14.15
C ARG A 160 0.28 -11.27 -13.72
N ARG A 161 -0.03 -10.27 -14.56
CA ARG A 161 -1.11 -9.28 -14.35
C ARG A 161 -2.48 -9.94 -14.20
N ARG A 162 -2.78 -10.99 -14.98
CA ARG A 162 -4.05 -11.73 -14.92
C ARG A 162 -4.27 -12.44 -13.58
N TRP A 163 -3.22 -13.00 -12.99
CA TRP A 163 -3.29 -13.70 -11.71
C TRP A 163 -3.37 -12.73 -10.52
N ALA A 164 -2.57 -11.65 -10.54
CA ALA A 164 -2.63 -10.62 -9.50
C ALA A 164 -3.99 -9.91 -9.45
N ALA A 165 -4.56 -9.54 -10.60
CA ALA A 165 -5.89 -8.93 -10.69
C ALA A 165 -7.00 -9.88 -10.23
N LEU A 166 -6.91 -11.18 -10.55
CA LEU A 166 -7.86 -12.19 -10.08
C LEU A 166 -7.79 -12.34 -8.55
N MET A 167 -6.58 -12.36 -7.98
CA MET A 167 -6.38 -12.50 -6.53
C MET A 167 -6.80 -11.24 -5.74
N ALA A 168 -6.61 -10.04 -6.31
CA ALA A 168 -7.11 -8.79 -5.72
C ALA A 168 -8.66 -8.73 -5.78
N ARG A 169 -9.25 -9.11 -6.92
CA ARG A 169 -10.71 -9.11 -7.11
C ARG A 169 -11.43 -10.15 -6.26
N MET A 170 -10.83 -11.32 -6.04
CA MET A 170 -11.38 -12.34 -5.14
C MET A 170 -11.31 -11.94 -3.66
N ARG A 171 -10.40 -11.02 -3.29
CA ARG A 171 -10.30 -10.47 -1.92
C ARG A 171 -11.24 -9.27 -1.70
N GLY A 172 -11.35 -8.36 -2.67
CA GLY A 172 -12.30 -7.23 -2.64
C GLY A 172 -13.78 -7.67 -2.69
N ALA A 173 -14.11 -8.67 -3.52
CA ALA A 173 -15.49 -9.16 -3.66
C ALA A 173 -16.07 -9.85 -2.41
N ARG A 174 -15.21 -10.26 -1.46
CA ARG A 174 -15.68 -10.78 -0.16
C ARG A 174 -16.09 -9.69 0.83
N ARG A 175 -15.78 -8.42 0.55
CA ARG A 175 -16.04 -7.28 1.45
C ARG A 175 -17.20 -6.38 1.02
N SER A 176 -17.56 -6.31 -0.27
CA SER A 176 -18.79 -5.60 -0.73
C SER A 176 -20.11 -6.33 -0.45
N ALA A 177 -20.08 -7.42 0.33
CA ALA A 177 -21.25 -8.24 0.68
C ALA A 177 -21.60 -8.16 2.18
N ARG A 178 -21.10 -7.15 2.91
CA ARG A 178 -21.43 -6.90 4.33
C ARG A 178 -21.97 -5.49 4.54
#